data_AF-A0A1C3KJS8-F1
#
_entry.id   AF-A0A1C3KJS8-F1
#
_cell.length_a   1.000
_cell.length_b   1.000
_cell.length_c   1.000
_cell.angle_alpha   90.00
_cell.angle_beta   90.00
_cell.angle_gamma   90.00
#
_symmetry.space_group_name_H-M   'P 1'
#
loop_
_entity.id
_entity.type
_entity.pdbx_description
1 polymer ?
#
loop_
_entity_poly.entity_id
_entity_poly.type
_entity_poly.pdbx_seq_one_letter_code
_entity_poly.pdbx_strand_id
1 'polypeptide(L)'
;MLYDLDVHPLTSVSDYDKLDKKFITSADAAKCNELDRALSSQYKDDIGVYYFCSKLTGNLRNYHNLVFSEFFNKFRCKYLNMWIYESLLKEIPDSHDRRYTFIITKIIEFWKHFKVPENECTWDFTSYINKNNYKKMKNLYDYALNYNILQFYFKKRNDPCTAKDNEYIQQSVQLFEEVKNECKPDSIELYCIALREILKIYKEDELSKLSCDRILSDAEVYNEVDEKLSKQQEGVVFHEYSSQGSYAQLPDSLPAAEQGTDSISNSPNAITIFLPFLGLLPTFLLLYKFTPLGSKIRSNFQGKKLIGFNIIKEEEQEILENIYESEETTTHNDLHRISYHQLMNT
;
A
#
# COMPACT_ATOMS: atom_id res chain seq x y z
N MET A 1 22.67 -13.53 -10.48
CA MET A 1 21.82 -13.14 -9.33
C MET A 1 20.69 -12.29 -9.88
N LEU A 2 19.60 -12.94 -10.30
CA LEU A 2 18.35 -12.25 -10.59
C LEU A 2 17.82 -11.77 -9.24
N TYR A 3 17.70 -10.46 -9.08
CA TYR A 3 16.89 -9.91 -8.00
C TYR A 3 15.47 -10.46 -8.19
N ASP A 4 14.80 -10.79 -7.09
CA ASP A 4 13.37 -11.09 -7.04
C ASP A 4 12.62 -9.82 -7.45
N LEU A 5 12.54 -9.60 -8.76
CA LEU A 5 11.98 -8.42 -9.38
C LEU A 5 10.47 -8.65 -9.45
N ASP A 6 9.74 -7.92 -8.62
CA ASP A 6 8.28 -7.97 -8.62
C ASP A 6 7.77 -7.41 -9.96
N VAL A 7 7.45 -8.28 -10.91
CA VAL A 7 7.13 -7.91 -12.30
C VAL A 7 5.81 -7.13 -12.39
N HIS A 8 4.89 -7.42 -11.46
CA HIS A 8 3.58 -6.77 -11.34
C HIS A 8 3.45 -6.10 -9.96
N PRO A 9 4.10 -4.96 -9.73
CA PRO A 9 4.11 -4.32 -8.42
C PRO A 9 2.70 -3.89 -7.98
N LEU A 10 2.33 -4.25 -6.76
CA LEU A 10 1.04 -3.92 -6.17
C LEU A 10 0.99 -2.46 -5.66
N THR A 11 -0.14 -1.78 -5.85
CA THR A 11 -0.35 -0.40 -5.41
C THR A 11 -0.24 -0.27 -3.88
N SER A 12 -0.84 -1.19 -3.14
CA SER A 12 -0.74 -1.30 -1.68
C SER A 12 0.71 -1.30 -1.19
N VAL A 13 1.60 -2.09 -1.80
CA VAL A 13 3.02 -2.14 -1.43
C VAL A 13 3.67 -0.77 -1.57
N SER A 14 3.46 -0.10 -2.72
CA SER A 14 3.97 1.25 -2.94
C SER A 14 3.40 2.27 -1.96
N ASP A 15 2.10 2.18 -1.65
CA ASP A 15 1.43 3.12 -0.77
C ASP A 15 1.83 2.97 0.70
N TYR A 16 2.02 1.75 1.20
CA TYR A 16 2.61 1.54 2.53
C TYR A 16 4.08 1.97 2.57
N ASP A 17 4.86 1.74 1.50
CA ASP A 17 6.25 2.21 1.44
C ASP A 17 6.37 3.74 1.51
N LYS A 18 5.40 4.46 0.94
CA LYS A 18 5.30 5.93 1.10
C LYS A 18 5.10 6.32 2.56
N LEU A 19 4.29 5.58 3.33
CA LEU A 19 4.11 5.84 4.76
C LEU A 19 5.41 5.63 5.55
N ASP A 20 6.28 4.73 5.09
CA ASP A 20 7.57 4.51 5.74
C ASP A 20 8.61 5.59 5.41
N LYS A 21 8.53 6.21 4.22
CA LYS A 21 9.64 7.02 3.69
C LYS A 21 9.31 8.47 3.41
N LYS A 22 8.10 8.79 2.92
CA LYS A 22 7.78 10.08 2.30
C LYS A 22 8.00 11.27 3.23
N PHE A 23 7.60 11.12 4.49
CA PHE A 23 7.61 12.23 5.46
C PHE A 23 8.60 12.04 6.61
N ILE A 24 9.60 11.16 6.46
CA ILE A 24 10.61 10.92 7.51
C ILE A 24 11.38 12.20 7.89
N THR A 25 11.65 13.07 6.92
CA THR A 25 12.35 14.35 7.15
C THR A 25 11.47 15.39 7.85
N SER A 26 10.17 15.17 7.90
CA SER A 26 9.20 16.00 8.62
C SER A 26 8.93 15.51 10.04
N ALA A 27 9.68 14.52 10.53
CA ALA A 27 9.56 13.97 11.87
C ALA A 27 9.66 15.04 12.97
N ASP A 28 9.02 14.77 14.11
CA ASP A 28 9.20 15.56 15.32
C ASP A 28 10.22 14.88 16.25
N ALA A 29 11.49 15.21 16.04
CA ALA A 29 12.59 14.62 16.80
C ALA A 29 12.47 14.87 18.31
N ALA A 30 11.92 16.02 18.73
CA ALA A 30 11.77 16.33 20.15
C ALA A 30 10.76 15.37 20.81
N LYS A 31 9.59 15.18 20.18
CA LYS A 31 8.57 14.24 20.65
C LYS A 31 9.04 12.79 20.62
N CYS A 32 9.83 12.40 19.62
CA CYS A 32 10.37 11.05 19.56
C CYS A 32 11.45 10.77 20.59
N ASN A 33 12.33 11.74 20.86
CA ASN A 33 13.28 11.63 21.97
C ASN A 33 12.57 11.61 23.34
N GLU A 34 11.47 12.33 23.50
CA GLU A 34 10.64 12.30 24.71
C GLU A 34 10.05 10.89 24.94
N LEU A 35 9.45 10.30 23.90
CA LEU A 35 8.90 8.94 23.95
C LEU A 35 9.97 7.92 24.30
N ASP A 36 11.12 7.97 23.62
CA ASP A 36 12.23 7.04 23.81
C ASP A 36 12.78 7.11 25.24
N ARG A 37 13.02 8.32 25.77
CA ARG A 37 13.45 8.52 27.17
C ARG A 37 12.41 8.02 28.17
N ALA A 38 11.13 8.25 27.90
CA ALA A 38 10.06 7.79 28.78
C ALA A 38 10.04 6.26 28.86
N LEU A 39 10.17 5.57 27.73
CA LEU A 39 10.27 4.11 27.67
C LEU A 39 11.48 3.58 28.44
N SER A 40 12.67 4.14 28.19
CA SER A 40 13.88 3.73 28.92
C SER A 40 13.76 3.97 30.43
N SER A 41 13.17 5.09 30.86
CA SER A 41 13.05 5.42 32.28
C SER A 41 12.02 4.55 33.01
N GLN A 42 10.87 4.29 32.39
CA GLN A 42 9.73 3.64 33.05
C GLN A 42 9.77 2.12 32.92
N TYR A 43 10.27 1.61 31.79
CA TYR A 43 10.25 0.19 31.46
C TYR A 43 11.64 -0.43 31.36
N LYS A 44 12.71 0.37 31.57
CA LYS A 44 14.12 -0.06 31.36
C LYS A 44 14.33 -0.63 29.95
N ASP A 45 13.62 -0.04 29.00
CA ASP A 45 13.53 -0.48 27.62
C ASP A 45 14.63 0.17 26.75
N ASP A 46 15.33 -0.63 25.97
CA ASP A 46 16.36 -0.21 25.01
C ASP A 46 15.92 -0.43 23.55
N ILE A 47 14.68 -0.86 23.31
CA ILE A 47 14.14 -1.23 21.99
C ILE A 47 14.20 -0.08 20.98
N GLY A 48 14.27 1.18 21.43
CA GLY A 48 14.55 2.31 20.56
C GLY A 48 13.44 2.56 19.53
N VAL A 49 12.26 3.00 19.96
CA VAL A 49 11.11 3.26 19.08
C VAL A 49 11.21 4.56 18.29
N TYR A 50 12.36 5.23 18.36
CA TYR A 50 12.60 6.53 17.74
C TYR A 50 12.31 6.53 16.23
N TYR A 51 12.70 5.50 15.50
CA TYR A 51 12.47 5.42 14.05
C TYR A 51 11.00 5.23 13.70
N PHE A 52 10.29 4.36 14.42
CA PHE A 52 8.84 4.24 14.31
C PHE A 52 8.15 5.58 14.58
N CYS A 53 8.50 6.24 15.69
CA CYS A 53 7.98 7.54 16.04
C CYS A 53 8.28 8.60 14.98
N SER A 54 9.48 8.59 14.39
CA SER A 54 9.86 9.56 13.36
C SER A 54 8.96 9.45 12.13
N LYS A 55 8.72 8.21 11.67
CA LYS A 55 7.78 7.94 10.57
C LYS A 55 6.36 8.38 10.92
N LEU A 56 5.89 8.02 12.11
CA LEU A 56 4.56 8.36 12.60
C LEU A 56 4.33 9.88 12.68
N THR A 57 5.19 10.60 13.39
CA THR A 57 5.07 12.05 13.56
C THR A 57 5.18 12.79 12.23
N GLY A 58 6.03 12.32 11.32
CA GLY A 58 6.11 12.82 9.94
C GLY A 58 4.80 12.66 9.18
N ASN A 59 4.18 11.47 9.25
CA ASN A 59 2.89 11.19 8.62
C ASN A 59 1.74 12.00 9.24
N LEU A 60 1.68 12.11 10.57
CA LEU A 60 0.62 12.88 11.25
C LEU A 60 0.70 14.37 10.94
N ARG A 61 1.91 14.94 10.96
CA ARG A 61 2.15 16.34 10.56
C ARG A 61 1.72 16.62 9.12
N ASN A 62 1.79 15.60 8.25
CA ASN A 62 1.47 15.70 6.82
C ASN A 62 0.21 14.92 6.44
N TYR A 63 -0.73 14.72 7.37
CA TYR A 63 -1.88 13.84 7.18
C TYR A 63 -2.67 14.14 5.88
N HIS A 64 -2.97 15.42 5.60
CA HIS A 64 -3.69 15.83 4.38
C HIS A 64 -2.89 15.61 3.09
N ASN A 65 -1.56 15.49 3.20
CA ASN A 65 -0.64 15.24 2.08
C ASN A 65 -0.35 13.74 1.86
N LEU A 66 -1.01 12.86 2.64
CA LEU A 66 -1.08 11.43 2.37
C LEU A 66 -2.03 11.21 1.20
N VAL A 67 -1.45 10.89 0.05
CA VAL A 67 -2.15 10.71 -1.22
C VAL A 67 -2.00 9.25 -1.65
N PHE A 68 -3.15 8.62 -1.83
CA PHE A 68 -3.35 7.29 -2.40
C PHE A 68 -3.96 7.48 -3.81
N SER A 69 -4.63 6.47 -4.36
CA SER A 69 -5.41 6.64 -5.59
C SER A 69 -6.65 7.53 -5.35
N GLU A 70 -7.18 8.15 -6.41
CA GLU A 70 -8.30 9.09 -6.33
C GLU A 70 -9.49 8.51 -5.54
N PHE A 71 -9.90 7.29 -5.88
CA PHE A 71 -11.00 6.58 -5.22
C PHE A 71 -10.73 6.19 -3.76
N PHE A 72 -9.45 6.05 -3.39
CA PHE A 72 -9.02 5.56 -2.08
C PHE A 72 -8.47 6.64 -1.16
N ASN A 73 -8.33 7.88 -1.63
CA ASN A 73 -7.96 9.02 -0.78
C ASN A 73 -8.92 9.20 0.40
N LYS A 74 -10.21 8.88 0.22
CA LYS A 74 -11.21 8.88 1.31
C LYS A 74 -10.90 7.87 2.42
N PHE A 75 -10.11 6.83 2.14
CA PHE A 75 -9.68 5.82 3.11
C PHE A 75 -8.28 6.08 3.67
N ARG A 76 -7.68 7.26 3.44
CA ARG A 76 -6.33 7.56 3.95
C ARG A 76 -6.16 7.27 5.44
N CYS A 77 -7.21 7.53 6.22
CA CYS A 77 -7.20 7.26 7.65
C CYS A 77 -7.10 5.77 7.96
N LYS A 78 -7.83 4.93 7.21
CA LYS A 78 -7.80 3.47 7.38
C LYS A 78 -6.40 2.93 7.06
N TYR A 79 -5.81 3.33 5.94
CA TYR A 79 -4.45 2.93 5.58
C TYR A 79 -3.40 3.39 6.60
N LEU A 80 -3.51 4.63 7.09
CA LEU A 80 -2.64 5.11 8.16
C LEU A 80 -2.80 4.28 9.44
N ASN A 81 -4.02 3.97 9.86
CA ASN A 81 -4.27 3.14 11.04
C ASN A 81 -3.73 1.71 10.88
N MET A 82 -3.93 1.07 9.71
CA MET A 82 -3.38 -0.26 9.42
C MET A 82 -1.84 -0.24 9.47
N TRP A 83 -1.22 0.78 8.86
CA TRP A 83 0.24 0.96 8.91
C TRP A 83 0.76 1.16 10.34
N ILE A 84 0.06 1.93 11.17
CA ILE A 84 0.44 2.14 12.59
C ILE A 84 0.38 0.83 13.34
N TYR A 85 -0.72 0.09 13.22
CA TYR A 85 -0.90 -1.17 13.93
C TYR A 85 0.22 -2.17 13.60
N GLU A 86 0.51 -2.36 12.32
CA GLU A 86 1.57 -3.29 11.89
C GLU A 86 2.97 -2.79 12.22
N SER A 87 3.21 -1.49 12.09
CA SER A 87 4.51 -0.92 12.46
C SER A 87 4.75 -1.03 13.96
N LEU A 88 3.73 -0.82 14.79
CA LEU A 88 3.83 -0.97 16.23
C LEU A 88 4.08 -2.43 16.62
N LEU A 89 3.40 -3.39 16.00
CA LEU A 89 3.64 -4.82 16.25
C LEU A 89 5.05 -5.29 15.84
N LYS A 90 5.71 -4.60 14.89
CA LYS A 90 7.11 -4.89 14.55
C LYS A 90 8.08 -4.43 15.66
N GLU A 91 7.77 -3.32 16.33
CA GLU A 91 8.57 -2.84 17.45
C GLU A 91 8.25 -3.61 18.74
N ILE A 92 6.98 -3.95 18.97
CA ILE A 92 6.49 -4.68 20.15
C ILE A 92 5.52 -5.78 19.71
N PRO A 93 6.00 -7.02 19.52
CA PRO A 93 5.19 -8.13 18.99
C PRO A 93 4.03 -8.58 19.89
N ASP A 94 4.17 -8.44 21.22
CA ASP A 94 3.12 -8.79 22.17
C ASP A 94 2.25 -7.58 22.52
N SER A 95 0.99 -7.60 22.08
CA SER A 95 0.01 -6.56 22.39
C SER A 95 -0.38 -6.50 23.88
N HIS A 96 -0.07 -7.53 24.68
CA HIS A 96 -0.29 -7.53 26.13
C HIS A 96 0.87 -6.88 26.91
N ASP A 97 1.94 -6.51 26.23
CA ASP A 97 3.06 -5.81 26.84
C ASP A 97 2.59 -4.45 27.39
N ARG A 98 3.00 -4.12 28.62
CA ARG A 98 2.68 -2.83 29.25
C ARG A 98 3.23 -1.65 28.45
N ARG A 99 4.34 -1.83 27.74
CA ARG A 99 4.95 -0.85 26.82
C ARG A 99 4.04 -0.59 25.63
N TYR A 100 3.35 -1.61 25.12
CA TYR A 100 2.40 -1.48 24.03
C TYR A 100 1.30 -0.47 24.41
N THR A 101 0.66 -0.67 25.57
CA THR A 101 -0.37 0.25 26.08
C THR A 101 0.16 1.67 26.30
N PHE A 102 1.38 1.80 26.80
CA PHE A 102 2.03 3.09 26.98
C PHE A 102 2.26 3.83 25.65
N ILE A 103 2.79 3.14 24.65
CA ILE A 103 3.02 3.72 23.33
C ILE A 103 1.70 4.08 22.65
N ILE A 104 0.65 3.25 22.76
CA ILE A 104 -0.68 3.62 22.26
C ILE A 104 -1.15 4.95 22.85
N THR A 105 -0.99 5.14 24.16
CA THR A 105 -1.37 6.40 24.83
C THR A 105 -0.59 7.58 24.23
N LYS A 106 0.70 7.41 23.96
CA LYS A 106 1.54 8.43 23.34
C LYS A 106 1.20 8.70 21.87
N ILE A 107 0.82 7.69 21.11
CA ILE A 107 0.33 7.85 19.73
C ILE A 107 -0.96 8.69 19.71
N ILE A 108 -1.88 8.45 20.65
CA ILE A 108 -3.11 9.24 20.78
C ILE A 108 -2.80 10.69 21.14
N GLU A 109 -1.83 10.94 22.03
CA GLU A 109 -1.35 12.30 22.32
C GLU A 109 -0.78 12.97 21.06
N PHE A 110 -0.02 12.25 20.24
CA PHE A 110 0.50 12.78 18.97
C PHE A 110 -0.62 13.15 18.00
N TRP A 111 -1.70 12.35 17.91
CA TRP A 111 -2.87 12.67 17.09
C TRP A 111 -3.41 14.08 17.38
N LYS A 112 -3.60 14.37 18.68
CA LYS A 112 -4.08 15.66 19.18
C LYS A 112 -3.06 16.76 18.93
N HIS A 113 -1.78 16.48 19.18
CA HIS A 113 -0.70 17.44 18.99
C HIS A 113 -0.58 17.92 17.53
N PHE A 114 -0.65 16.99 16.57
CA PHE A 114 -0.59 17.31 15.14
C PHE A 114 -1.94 17.77 14.57
N LYS A 115 -2.97 17.91 15.40
CA LYS A 115 -4.30 18.42 15.04
C LYS A 115 -4.93 17.66 13.88
N VAL A 116 -4.75 16.34 13.85
CA VAL A 116 -5.47 15.48 12.90
C VAL A 116 -6.97 15.55 13.25
N PRO A 117 -7.85 15.99 12.34
CA PRO A 117 -9.26 16.21 12.69
C PRO A 117 -9.94 14.89 13.07
N GLU A 118 -10.56 14.81 14.25
CA GLU A 118 -11.18 13.56 14.76
C GLU A 118 -12.34 13.08 13.87
N ASN A 119 -13.03 13.98 13.18
CA ASN A 119 -14.08 13.66 12.22
C ASN A 119 -13.54 13.14 10.87
N GLU A 120 -12.27 13.40 10.56
CA GLU A 120 -11.61 12.89 9.34
C GLU A 120 -10.80 11.63 9.62
N CYS A 121 -10.19 11.55 10.81
CA CYS A 121 -9.40 10.39 11.17
C CYS A 121 -9.30 10.14 12.67
N THR A 122 -9.92 9.03 13.08
CA THR A 122 -9.82 8.44 14.42
C THR A 122 -8.66 7.45 14.51
N TRP A 123 -8.18 7.20 15.73
CA TRP A 123 -7.14 6.20 16.04
C TRP A 123 -7.72 4.77 16.15
N ASP A 124 -8.37 4.32 15.07
CA ASP A 124 -9.01 3.01 14.94
C ASP A 124 -8.05 1.82 15.11
N PHE A 125 -6.74 2.04 14.98
CA PHE A 125 -5.72 0.99 15.15
C PHE A 125 -5.81 0.27 16.51
N THR A 126 -6.37 0.94 17.52
CA THR A 126 -6.62 0.36 18.85
C THR A 126 -7.67 -0.76 18.84
N SER A 127 -8.55 -0.79 17.84
CA SER A 127 -9.58 -1.83 17.67
C SER A 127 -9.10 -3.10 16.96
N TYR A 128 -7.87 -3.10 16.44
CA TYR A 128 -7.35 -4.16 15.58
C TYR A 128 -6.79 -5.37 16.35
N ILE A 129 -6.98 -5.42 17.67
CA ILE A 129 -6.46 -6.47 18.56
C ILE A 129 -6.93 -7.89 18.19
N ASN A 130 -8.13 -8.02 17.60
CA ASN A 130 -8.54 -9.28 16.99
C ASN A 130 -7.83 -9.47 15.65
N LYS A 131 -6.71 -10.20 15.69
CA LYS A 131 -5.82 -10.44 14.55
C LYS A 131 -6.54 -11.01 13.33
N ASN A 132 -7.49 -11.93 13.52
CA ASN A 132 -8.22 -12.55 12.42
C ASN A 132 -9.14 -11.54 11.70
N ASN A 133 -9.95 -10.81 12.46
CA ASN A 133 -10.85 -9.78 11.91
C ASN A 133 -10.06 -8.68 11.19
N TYR A 134 -8.95 -8.25 11.80
CA TYR A 134 -8.04 -7.28 11.20
C TYR A 134 -7.44 -7.80 9.89
N LYS A 135 -6.92 -9.04 9.86
CA LYS A 135 -6.29 -9.63 8.67
C LYS A 135 -7.27 -9.73 7.50
N LYS A 136 -8.51 -10.20 7.75
CA LYS A 136 -9.57 -10.22 6.74
C LYS A 136 -9.87 -8.80 6.22
N MET A 137 -10.06 -7.82 7.13
CA MET A 137 -10.32 -6.42 6.77
C MET A 137 -9.21 -5.83 5.89
N LYS A 138 -7.95 -5.96 6.31
CA LYS A 138 -6.79 -5.42 5.58
C LYS A 138 -6.68 -6.03 4.19
N ASN A 139 -6.76 -7.34 4.09
CA ASN A 139 -6.63 -8.04 2.82
C ASN A 139 -7.72 -7.61 1.82
N LEU A 140 -8.95 -7.34 2.28
CA LEU A 140 -10.01 -6.77 1.43
C LEU A 140 -9.67 -5.36 0.92
N TYR A 141 -9.23 -4.46 1.80
CA TYR A 141 -8.86 -3.10 1.38
C TYR A 141 -7.65 -3.08 0.44
N ASP A 142 -6.65 -3.92 0.71
CA ASP A 142 -5.47 -4.06 -0.14
C ASP A 142 -5.85 -4.63 -1.51
N TYR A 143 -6.73 -5.64 -1.54
CA TYR A 143 -7.25 -6.18 -2.80
C TYR A 143 -7.99 -5.13 -3.61
N ALA A 144 -8.93 -4.40 -2.98
CA ALA A 144 -9.67 -3.33 -3.64
C ALA A 144 -8.76 -2.21 -4.16
N LEU A 145 -7.70 -1.88 -3.42
CA LEU A 145 -6.70 -0.90 -3.85
C LEU A 145 -5.86 -1.39 -5.04
N ASN A 146 -5.48 -2.67 -5.02
CA ASN A 146 -4.68 -3.30 -6.07
C ASN A 146 -5.49 -3.64 -7.32
N TYR A 147 -6.82 -3.71 -7.22
CA TYR A 147 -7.69 -4.20 -8.30
C TYR A 147 -7.45 -3.48 -9.64
N ASN A 148 -7.35 -2.15 -9.63
CA ASN A 148 -7.15 -1.37 -10.86
C ASN A 148 -5.81 -1.68 -11.54
N ILE A 149 -4.73 -1.85 -10.77
CA ILE A 149 -3.42 -2.14 -11.37
C ILE A 149 -3.36 -3.58 -11.89
N LEU A 150 -4.00 -4.52 -11.20
CA LEU A 150 -4.11 -5.92 -11.65
C LEU A 150 -4.94 -6.03 -12.93
N GLN A 151 -6.05 -5.30 -13.03
CA GLN A 151 -6.84 -5.22 -14.25
C GLN A 151 -6.03 -4.65 -15.43
N PHE A 152 -5.20 -3.64 -15.15
CA PHE A 152 -4.31 -3.09 -16.15
C PHE A 152 -3.29 -4.11 -16.67
N TYR A 153 -2.63 -4.86 -15.78
CA TYR A 153 -1.68 -5.89 -16.19
C TYR A 153 -2.34 -7.03 -16.95
N PHE A 154 -3.38 -7.64 -16.38
CA PHE A 154 -3.86 -8.93 -16.87
C PHE A 154 -4.97 -8.83 -17.91
N LYS A 155 -5.79 -7.78 -17.89
CA LYS A 155 -6.90 -7.62 -18.85
C LYS A 155 -6.60 -6.59 -19.94
N LYS A 156 -5.90 -5.49 -19.62
CA LYS A 156 -5.57 -4.46 -20.62
C LYS A 156 -4.28 -4.77 -21.38
N ARG A 157 -3.20 -5.13 -20.67
CA ARG A 157 -1.91 -5.48 -21.29
C ARG A 157 -1.79 -6.96 -21.67
N ASN A 158 -2.69 -7.79 -21.14
CA ASN A 158 -2.72 -9.23 -21.35
C ASN A 158 -1.35 -9.85 -21.03
N ASP A 159 -0.77 -9.43 -19.91
CA ASP A 159 0.49 -9.98 -19.41
C ASP A 159 0.27 -11.38 -18.83
N PRO A 160 1.24 -12.30 -18.98
CA PRO A 160 1.21 -13.56 -18.25
C PRO A 160 1.35 -13.30 -16.75
N CYS A 161 0.62 -14.05 -15.92
CA CYS A 161 0.84 -14.05 -14.49
C CYS A 161 2.11 -14.81 -14.11
N THR A 162 2.75 -14.38 -13.04
CA THR A 162 3.65 -15.23 -12.26
C THR A 162 2.84 -16.19 -11.37
N ALA A 163 3.49 -17.18 -10.76
CA ALA A 163 2.85 -18.02 -9.74
C ALA A 163 2.34 -17.19 -8.55
N LYS A 164 3.13 -16.19 -8.13
CA LYS A 164 2.81 -15.27 -7.02
C LYS A 164 1.59 -14.39 -7.35
N ASP A 165 1.49 -13.89 -8.57
CA ASP A 165 0.31 -13.12 -9.02
C ASP A 165 -0.96 -13.96 -8.93
N ASN A 166 -0.89 -15.20 -9.43
CA ASN A 166 -2.03 -16.11 -9.41
C ASN A 166 -2.44 -16.48 -7.98
N GLU A 167 -1.49 -16.79 -7.11
CA GLU A 167 -1.76 -17.07 -5.70
C GLU A 167 -2.43 -15.88 -5.01
N TYR A 168 -1.88 -14.68 -5.18
CA TYR A 168 -2.44 -13.45 -4.61
C TYR A 168 -3.89 -13.21 -5.08
N ILE A 169 -4.15 -13.35 -6.39
CA ILE A 169 -5.50 -13.14 -6.95
C ILE A 169 -6.47 -14.20 -6.42
N GLN A 170 -6.09 -15.48 -6.44
CA GLN A 170 -6.94 -16.56 -5.97
C GLN A 170 -7.31 -16.38 -4.49
N GLN A 171 -6.33 -16.11 -3.63
CA GLN A 171 -6.58 -15.88 -2.20
C GLN A 171 -7.46 -14.65 -1.96
N SER A 172 -7.24 -13.57 -2.72
CA SER A 172 -8.03 -12.34 -2.58
C SER A 172 -9.49 -12.52 -3.01
N VAL A 173 -9.72 -13.22 -4.13
CA VAL A 173 -11.07 -13.53 -4.63
C VAL A 173 -11.78 -14.49 -3.68
N GLN A 174 -11.09 -15.53 -3.20
CA GLN A 174 -11.64 -16.47 -2.23
C GLN A 174 -12.06 -15.76 -0.94
N LEU A 175 -11.19 -14.91 -0.38
CA LEU A 175 -11.51 -14.14 0.82
C LEU A 175 -12.70 -13.21 0.60
N PHE A 176 -12.80 -12.57 -0.56
CA PHE A 176 -13.92 -11.71 -0.90
C PHE A 176 -15.24 -12.48 -0.90
N GLU A 177 -15.29 -13.66 -1.53
CA GLU A 177 -16.48 -14.52 -1.53
C GLU A 177 -16.81 -15.08 -0.14
N GLU A 178 -15.81 -15.50 0.63
CA GLU A 178 -15.98 -15.95 2.00
C GLU A 178 -16.63 -14.86 2.86
N VAL A 179 -16.05 -13.67 2.86
CA VAL A 179 -16.56 -12.53 3.63
C VAL A 179 -17.96 -12.11 3.16
N LYS A 180 -18.24 -12.17 1.86
CA LYS A 180 -19.57 -11.91 1.31
C LYS A 180 -20.61 -12.89 1.86
N ASN A 181 -20.26 -14.16 2.01
CA ASN A 181 -21.16 -15.18 2.55
C ASN A 181 -21.32 -15.08 4.08
N GLU A 182 -20.26 -14.64 4.79
CA GLU A 182 -20.29 -14.48 6.26
C GLU A 182 -21.07 -13.25 6.72
N CYS A 183 -20.97 -12.14 5.98
CA CYS A 183 -21.47 -10.85 6.44
C CYS A 183 -22.98 -10.67 6.25
N LYS A 184 -23.65 -10.28 7.33
CA LYS A 184 -25.04 -9.83 7.32
C LYS A 184 -25.12 -8.31 7.20
N PRO A 185 -26.27 -7.73 6.81
CA PRO A 185 -26.42 -6.28 6.70
C PRO A 185 -26.02 -5.50 7.96
N ASP A 186 -26.27 -6.07 9.14
CA ASP A 186 -26.01 -5.52 10.47
C ASP A 186 -24.67 -5.98 11.11
N SER A 187 -23.90 -6.85 10.44
CA SER A 187 -22.59 -7.30 10.93
C SER A 187 -21.66 -6.12 11.20
N ILE A 188 -21.07 -6.08 12.40
CA ILE A 188 -20.20 -4.99 12.86
C ILE A 188 -18.72 -5.34 12.81
N GLU A 189 -18.39 -6.56 12.41
CA GLU A 189 -17.03 -7.02 12.22
C GLU A 189 -16.29 -6.14 11.21
N LEU A 190 -15.02 -5.85 11.49
CA LEU A 190 -14.19 -4.94 10.69
C LEU A 190 -14.18 -5.31 9.20
N TYR A 191 -14.10 -6.60 8.89
CA TYR A 191 -14.10 -7.09 7.51
C TYR A 191 -15.47 -6.92 6.82
N CYS A 192 -16.58 -6.97 7.56
CA CYS A 192 -17.92 -6.65 7.03
C CYS A 192 -18.11 -5.16 6.77
N ILE A 193 -17.52 -4.30 7.61
CA ILE A 193 -17.46 -2.86 7.34
C ILE A 193 -16.65 -2.61 6.07
N ALA A 194 -15.47 -3.22 5.94
CA ALA A 194 -14.63 -3.10 4.74
C ALA A 194 -15.36 -3.54 3.47
N LEU A 195 -16.02 -4.71 3.49
CA LEU A 195 -16.83 -5.19 2.36
C LEU A 195 -17.85 -4.14 1.92
N ARG A 196 -18.67 -3.62 2.85
CA ARG A 196 -19.70 -2.60 2.53
C ARG A 196 -19.10 -1.32 1.96
N GLU A 197 -17.91 -0.92 2.40
CA GLU A 197 -17.25 0.27 1.88
C GLU A 197 -16.66 0.06 0.48
N ILE A 198 -16.11 -1.13 0.22
CA ILE A 198 -15.55 -1.53 -1.07
C ILE A 198 -16.65 -1.65 -2.13
N LEU A 199 -17.81 -2.20 -1.77
CA LEU A 199 -18.98 -2.33 -2.66
C LEU A 199 -19.62 -0.98 -3.05
N LYS A 200 -19.23 0.12 -2.41
CA LYS A 200 -19.58 1.48 -2.86
C LYS A 200 -18.69 1.99 -3.99
N ILE A 201 -17.59 1.30 -4.29
CA ILE A 201 -16.61 1.68 -5.31
C ILE A 201 -16.68 0.73 -6.49
N TYR A 202 -16.65 -0.58 -6.23
CA TYR A 202 -16.70 -1.62 -7.24
C TYR A 202 -18.00 -2.39 -7.16
N LYS A 203 -18.47 -2.89 -8.31
CA LYS A 203 -19.57 -3.84 -8.33
C LYS A 203 -19.07 -5.21 -7.88
N GLU A 204 -19.92 -5.99 -7.23
CA GLU A 204 -19.56 -7.34 -6.74
C GLU A 204 -18.93 -8.20 -7.84
N ASP A 205 -19.61 -8.28 -8.97
CA ASP A 205 -19.19 -8.98 -10.17
C ASP A 205 -17.80 -8.61 -10.68
N GLU A 206 -17.32 -7.40 -10.42
CA GLU A 206 -16.02 -6.95 -10.91
C GLU A 206 -14.89 -7.62 -10.11
N LEU A 207 -15.01 -7.63 -8.78
CA LEU A 207 -13.99 -8.18 -7.88
C LEU A 207 -13.92 -9.70 -8.01
N SER A 208 -15.04 -10.40 -8.09
CA SER A 208 -15.05 -11.87 -8.12
C SER A 208 -14.51 -12.50 -9.41
N LYS A 209 -14.39 -11.73 -10.50
CA LYS A 209 -14.07 -12.26 -11.85
C LYS A 209 -12.60 -12.14 -12.24
N LEU A 210 -11.77 -11.51 -11.41
CA LEU A 210 -10.34 -11.38 -11.75
C LEU A 210 -9.66 -12.75 -11.68
N SER A 211 -9.01 -13.12 -12.77
CA SER A 211 -8.33 -14.41 -12.94
C SER A 211 -7.05 -14.25 -13.75
N CYS A 212 -6.11 -15.16 -13.52
CA CYS A 212 -4.97 -15.40 -14.39
C CYS A 212 -5.32 -16.43 -15.46
N ASP A 213 -5.22 -16.03 -16.73
CA ASP A 213 -5.56 -16.91 -17.86
C ASP A 213 -4.33 -17.65 -18.39
N ARG A 214 -3.13 -17.10 -18.16
CA ARG A 214 -1.84 -17.70 -18.53
C ARG A 214 -0.82 -17.47 -17.42
N ILE A 215 -0.18 -18.54 -16.96
CA ILE A 215 0.81 -18.50 -15.88
C ILE A 215 2.16 -18.99 -16.44
N LEU A 216 3.22 -18.22 -16.22
CA LEU A 216 4.59 -18.54 -16.64
C LEU A 216 5.56 -18.38 -15.46
N SER A 217 6.82 -18.81 -15.64
CA SER A 217 7.86 -18.53 -14.65
C SER A 217 8.22 -17.04 -14.62
N ASP A 218 8.72 -16.54 -13.49
CA ASP A 218 9.05 -15.12 -13.32
C ASP A 218 10.01 -14.59 -14.38
N ALA A 219 10.99 -15.40 -14.80
CA ALA A 219 11.93 -15.04 -15.85
C ALA A 219 11.26 -14.91 -17.23
N GLU A 220 10.30 -15.80 -17.54
CA GLU A 220 9.54 -15.75 -18.79
C GLU A 220 8.58 -14.55 -18.82
N VAL A 221 7.89 -14.29 -17.70
CA VAL A 221 7.02 -13.11 -17.54
C VAL A 221 7.84 -11.83 -17.74
N TYR A 222 8.99 -11.73 -17.06
CA TYR A 222 9.87 -10.57 -17.17
C TYR A 222 10.29 -10.31 -18.63
N ASN A 223 10.77 -11.34 -19.33
CA ASN A 223 11.22 -11.21 -20.71
C ASN A 223 10.08 -10.76 -21.64
N GLU A 224 8.88 -11.34 -21.51
CA GLU A 224 7.74 -10.95 -22.36
C GLU A 224 7.26 -9.53 -22.07
N VAL A 225 7.19 -9.15 -20.79
CA VAL A 225 6.82 -7.80 -20.38
C VAL A 225 7.84 -6.77 -20.88
N ASP A 226 9.13 -7.06 -20.75
CA ASP A 226 10.22 -6.19 -21.22
C ASP A 226 10.19 -6.01 -22.74
N GLU A 227 9.98 -7.10 -23.49
CA GLU A 227 9.84 -7.05 -24.95
C GLU A 227 8.62 -6.21 -25.39
N LYS A 228 7.47 -6.40 -24.72
CA LYS A 228 6.25 -5.62 -24.99
C LYS A 228 6.46 -4.12 -24.73
N LEU A 229 7.08 -3.76 -23.61
CA LEU A 229 7.34 -2.37 -23.24
C LEU A 229 8.34 -1.71 -24.19
N SER A 230 9.36 -2.44 -24.63
CA SER A 230 10.34 -1.95 -25.61
C SER A 230 9.69 -1.63 -26.95
N LYS A 231 8.81 -2.50 -27.46
CA LYS A 231 8.07 -2.27 -28.71
C LYS A 231 7.11 -1.07 -28.65
N GLN A 232 6.53 -0.79 -27.48
CA GLN A 232 5.67 0.39 -27.29
C GLN A 232 6.44 1.71 -27.33
N GLN A 233 7.72 1.71 -26.97
CA GLN A 233 8.57 2.91 -27.01
C GLN A 233 9.03 3.25 -28.44
N GLU A 234 9.22 2.25 -29.31
CA GLU A 234 9.62 2.48 -30.71
C GLU A 234 8.52 3.10 -31.58
N GLY A 235 7.24 3.06 -31.15
CA GLY A 235 6.10 3.64 -31.87
C GLY A 235 5.83 5.12 -31.59
N VAL A 236 6.55 5.75 -30.64
CA VAL A 236 6.37 7.17 -30.30
C VAL A 236 7.23 8.03 -31.22
N VAL A 237 6.76 8.27 -32.44
CA VAL A 237 7.31 9.32 -33.31
C VAL A 237 6.88 10.66 -32.73
N PHE A 238 7.81 11.41 -32.15
CA PHE A 238 7.61 12.85 -31.90
C PHE A 238 7.45 13.54 -33.26
N HIS A 239 6.21 13.76 -33.69
CA HIS A 239 5.95 14.67 -34.79
C HIS A 239 6.18 16.11 -34.31
N GLU A 240 7.38 16.61 -34.57
CA GLU A 240 7.67 18.04 -34.50
C GLU A 240 6.81 18.75 -35.56
N TYR A 241 5.72 19.36 -35.13
CA TYR A 241 4.84 20.13 -36.01
C TYR A 241 5.57 21.42 -36.41
N SER A 242 6.34 21.34 -37.50
CA SER A 242 6.80 22.51 -38.25
C SER A 242 5.60 23.13 -38.97
N SER A 243 5.06 24.21 -38.40
CA SER A 243 4.06 25.05 -39.04
C SER A 243 4.74 26.03 -39.99
N GLN A 244 4.85 25.66 -41.28
CA GLN A 244 4.84 26.63 -42.37
C GLN A 244 3.51 26.52 -43.09
N GLY A 245 2.70 27.57 -42.99
CA GLY A 245 1.36 27.61 -43.53
C GLY A 245 1.31 27.82 -45.03
N SER A 246 0.19 27.41 -45.64
CA SER A 246 -0.58 28.21 -46.61
C SER A 246 -1.65 27.40 -47.35
N TYR A 247 -2.88 27.94 -47.29
CA TYR A 247 -4.04 27.88 -48.20
C TYR A 247 -4.71 26.55 -48.59
N ALA A 248 -5.97 26.39 -48.17
CA ALA A 248 -7.14 26.04 -48.99
C ALA A 248 -8.40 26.00 -48.07
N GLN A 249 -9.22 27.06 -48.03
CA GLN A 249 -10.49 27.20 -48.78
C GLN A 249 -11.52 26.08 -48.51
N LEU A 250 -12.49 26.42 -47.66
CA LEU A 250 -13.79 25.75 -47.55
C LEU A 250 -14.79 26.48 -48.46
N PRO A 251 -15.58 25.80 -49.29
CA PRO A 251 -16.78 26.40 -49.88
C PRO A 251 -18.03 25.81 -49.21
N ASP A 252 -18.86 26.69 -48.65
CA ASP A 252 -20.30 26.42 -48.61
C ASP A 252 -21.07 27.71 -48.90
N SER A 253 -21.95 27.64 -49.90
CA SER A 253 -22.70 28.77 -50.43
C SER A 253 -24.19 28.50 -50.39
N LEU A 254 -24.88 29.36 -49.61
CA LEU A 254 -26.11 30.11 -49.94
C LEU A 254 -27.50 29.42 -49.92
N PRO A 255 -28.62 30.20 -49.88
CA PRO A 255 -28.82 31.60 -49.41
C PRO A 255 -30.15 31.87 -48.65
N ALA A 256 -30.27 33.03 -47.97
CA ALA A 256 -31.12 34.18 -48.40
C ALA A 256 -31.71 35.07 -47.26
N ALA A 257 -31.77 36.38 -47.58
CA ALA A 257 -32.53 37.52 -47.00
C ALA A 257 -32.00 38.16 -45.69
N GLU A 258 -31.31 39.32 -45.75
CA GLU A 258 -31.84 40.73 -45.69
C GLU A 258 -32.14 41.17 -44.23
N GLN A 259 -31.78 42.34 -43.67
CA GLN A 259 -31.19 43.62 -44.09
C GLN A 259 -30.99 44.44 -42.77
N GLY A 260 -29.93 45.24 -42.61
CA GLY A 260 -29.83 46.22 -41.50
C GLY A 260 -28.44 46.61 -40.98
N THR A 261 -27.89 47.68 -41.57
CA THR A 261 -26.98 48.76 -41.06
C THR A 261 -26.93 48.93 -39.52
N ASP A 262 -25.87 49.37 -38.82
CA ASP A 262 -24.71 50.22 -39.14
C ASP A 262 -23.68 50.20 -37.97
N SER A 263 -22.45 50.64 -38.30
CA SER A 263 -21.46 51.35 -37.46
C SER A 263 -20.33 50.60 -36.72
N ILE A 264 -19.13 51.10 -37.03
CA ILE A 264 -17.77 50.68 -36.70
C ILE A 264 -17.29 51.45 -35.45
N SER A 265 -16.54 50.79 -34.56
CA SER A 265 -15.53 51.48 -33.73
C SER A 265 -14.42 50.51 -33.30
N ASN A 266 -13.20 50.79 -33.73
CA ASN A 266 -11.98 50.03 -33.49
C ASN A 266 -11.35 50.35 -32.11
N SER A 267 -11.04 49.28 -31.34
CA SER A 267 -9.75 48.96 -30.64
C SER A 267 -9.17 49.96 -29.58
N PRO A 268 -8.21 49.60 -28.67
CA PRO A 268 -7.43 48.36 -28.61
C PRO A 268 -7.05 47.79 -27.20
N ASN A 269 -6.54 46.55 -27.21
CA ASN A 269 -5.52 45.96 -26.32
C ASN A 269 -5.83 45.73 -24.82
N ALA A 270 -6.17 44.47 -24.49
CA ALA A 270 -5.74 43.85 -23.23
C ALA A 270 -5.04 42.53 -23.57
N ILE A 271 -3.71 42.58 -23.55
CA ILE A 271 -2.82 41.43 -23.77
C ILE A 271 -2.90 40.54 -22.53
N THR A 272 -3.49 39.35 -22.68
CA THR A 272 -3.39 38.29 -21.69
C THR A 272 -1.99 37.68 -21.77
N ILE A 273 -1.17 37.96 -20.76
CA ILE A 273 0.16 37.40 -20.57
C ILE A 273 0.03 35.89 -20.30
N PHE A 274 0.32 35.06 -21.31
CA PHE A 274 0.69 33.67 -21.08
C PHE A 274 2.21 33.60 -20.91
N LEU A 275 2.66 33.39 -19.67
CA LEU A 275 4.05 33.09 -19.34
C LEU A 275 4.36 31.62 -19.65
N PRO A 276 5.50 31.30 -20.29
CA PRO A 276 5.85 29.94 -20.68
C PRO A 276 6.62 29.24 -19.55
N PHE A 277 5.98 28.31 -18.84
CA PHE A 277 6.67 27.40 -17.90
C PHE A 277 6.89 25.98 -18.46
N LEU A 278 6.82 25.80 -19.78
CA LEU A 278 7.14 24.52 -20.43
C LEU A 278 8.61 24.40 -20.88
N GLY A 279 9.48 25.32 -20.47
CA GLY A 279 10.92 25.29 -20.80
C GLY A 279 11.84 24.75 -19.69
N LEU A 280 11.35 24.52 -18.47
CA LEU A 280 12.21 24.19 -17.32
C LEU A 280 12.16 22.73 -16.84
N LEU A 281 11.20 21.92 -17.30
CA LEU A 281 11.14 20.50 -16.96
C LEU A 281 12.19 19.60 -17.66
N PRO A 282 12.61 19.82 -18.92
CA PRO A 282 13.54 18.90 -19.58
C PRO A 282 15.01 19.10 -19.13
N THR A 283 15.38 20.28 -18.63
CA THR A 283 16.75 20.55 -18.15
C THR A 283 17.10 19.82 -16.85
N PHE A 284 16.13 19.62 -15.95
CA PHE A 284 16.34 18.83 -14.73
C PHE A 284 16.56 17.33 -15.02
N LEU A 285 15.91 16.78 -16.05
CA LEU A 285 16.07 15.37 -16.45
C LEU A 285 17.46 15.09 -17.03
N LEU A 286 18.03 16.05 -17.77
CA LEU A 286 19.39 15.95 -18.30
C LEU A 286 20.43 16.05 -17.17
N LEU A 287 20.25 16.96 -16.20
CA LEU A 287 21.19 17.13 -15.08
C LEU A 287 21.16 15.95 -14.09
N TYR A 288 20.04 15.23 -13.95
CA TYR A 288 19.99 13.98 -13.17
C TYR A 288 20.92 12.89 -13.74
N LYS A 289 21.07 12.82 -15.06
CA LYS A 289 21.94 11.85 -15.74
C LYS A 289 23.44 12.17 -15.60
N PHE A 290 23.80 13.42 -15.29
CA PHE A 290 25.19 13.88 -15.23
C PHE A 290 25.69 14.28 -13.83
N THR A 291 24.90 14.05 -12.77
CA THR A 291 25.33 14.30 -11.39
C THR A 291 25.93 13.02 -10.78
N PRO A 292 27.25 12.93 -10.50
CA PRO A 292 27.87 11.74 -9.92
C PRO A 292 27.68 11.72 -8.40
N LEU A 293 26.43 11.73 -7.91
CA LEU A 293 26.10 11.57 -6.49
C LEU A 293 25.49 10.20 -6.16
N GLY A 294 25.48 9.26 -7.12
CA GLY A 294 24.92 7.92 -6.97
C GLY A 294 25.83 6.85 -6.35
N SER A 295 27.02 7.19 -5.83
CA SER A 295 28.00 6.18 -5.36
C SER A 295 28.08 6.02 -3.83
N LYS A 296 27.60 6.98 -3.02
CA LYS A 296 27.77 6.91 -1.55
C LYS A 296 26.56 6.51 -0.72
N ILE A 297 25.41 6.23 -1.32
CA ILE A 297 24.23 5.75 -0.58
C ILE A 297 24.17 4.21 -0.53
N ARG A 298 25.07 3.52 -1.24
CA ARG A 298 25.05 2.05 -1.36
C ARG A 298 25.80 1.28 -0.26
N SER A 299 26.55 1.92 0.63
CA SER A 299 27.39 1.17 1.59
C SER A 299 26.69 0.75 2.89
N ASN A 300 25.50 1.28 3.23
CA ASN A 300 24.91 1.07 4.56
C ASN A 300 23.54 0.35 4.56
N PHE A 301 23.11 -0.22 3.44
CA PHE A 301 21.84 -0.97 3.36
C PHE A 301 22.05 -2.45 3.01
N GLN A 302 22.96 -3.11 3.75
CA GLN A 302 23.06 -4.56 3.74
C GLN A 302 22.17 -5.13 4.86
N GLY A 303 21.09 -5.80 4.45
CA GLY A 303 20.47 -6.90 5.20
C GLY A 303 19.44 -6.55 6.28
N LYS A 304 18.19 -6.27 5.87
CA LYS A 304 17.02 -6.74 6.63
C LYS A 304 16.06 -7.40 5.65
N LYS A 305 15.88 -8.72 5.82
CA LYS A 305 14.94 -9.58 5.08
C LYS A 305 13.54 -8.96 5.11
N LEU A 306 12.90 -8.87 3.94
CA LEU A 306 11.45 -8.81 3.84
C LEU A 306 10.91 -10.16 4.33
N ILE A 307 10.43 -10.20 5.57
CA ILE A 307 9.58 -11.29 6.05
C ILE A 307 8.14 -10.85 5.80
N GLY A 308 7.63 -11.24 4.64
CA GLY A 308 6.20 -11.24 4.33
C GLY A 308 5.95 -12.53 3.56
N PHE A 309 4.97 -13.32 4.02
CA PHE A 309 4.41 -14.53 3.40
C PHE A 309 4.78 -15.95 3.91
N ASN A 310 5.44 -16.13 5.06
CA ASN A 310 5.58 -17.50 5.64
C ASN A 310 4.73 -17.84 6.87
N ILE A 311 3.90 -16.93 7.39
CA ILE A 311 3.13 -17.24 8.63
C ILE A 311 1.92 -18.15 8.37
N ILE A 312 1.44 -18.29 7.13
CA ILE A 312 0.25 -19.11 6.86
C ILE A 312 0.56 -20.62 6.93
N LYS A 313 1.83 -21.03 6.75
CA LYS A 313 2.17 -22.45 6.66
C LYS A 313 2.57 -23.10 8.00
N GLU A 314 3.05 -22.32 8.97
CA GLU A 314 3.53 -22.86 10.26
C GLU A 314 2.40 -23.00 11.31
N GLU A 315 1.36 -22.16 11.28
CA GLU A 315 0.25 -22.23 12.26
C GLU A 315 -0.78 -23.35 11.98
N GLU A 316 -0.90 -23.85 10.74
CA GLU A 316 -1.84 -24.96 10.44
C GLU A 316 -1.36 -26.31 10.98
N GLN A 317 -0.04 -26.54 11.12
CA GLN A 317 0.49 -27.81 11.62
C GLN A 317 0.34 -27.97 13.14
N GLU A 318 0.49 -26.88 13.93
CA GLU A 318 0.34 -26.92 15.39
C GLU A 318 -1.13 -27.06 15.85
N ILE A 319 -2.09 -26.61 15.04
CA ILE A 319 -3.52 -26.70 15.36
C ILE A 319 -4.08 -28.09 15.00
N LEU A 320 -3.54 -28.76 13.98
CA LEU A 320 -3.97 -30.10 13.58
C LEU A 320 -3.46 -31.21 14.53
N GLU A 321 -2.28 -31.06 15.13
CA GLU A 321 -1.75 -32.04 16.10
C GLU A 321 -2.55 -32.08 17.42
N ASN A 322 -3.18 -30.96 17.81
CA ASN A 322 -3.92 -30.87 19.08
C ASN A 322 -5.38 -31.35 19.00
N ILE A 323 -5.90 -31.70 17.82
CA ILE A 323 -7.28 -32.16 17.64
C ILE A 323 -7.39 -33.71 17.65
N TYR A 324 -6.26 -34.44 17.62
CA TYR A 324 -6.27 -35.91 17.52
C TYR A 324 -6.07 -36.70 18.83
N GLU A 325 -5.93 -36.05 19.99
CA GLU A 325 -5.89 -36.74 21.29
C GLU A 325 -7.02 -36.26 22.22
N SER A 326 -8.22 -36.76 21.99
CA SER A 326 -9.15 -37.01 23.11
C SER A 326 -10.16 -38.10 22.76
N GLU A 327 -9.84 -39.34 23.08
CA GLU A 327 -10.85 -40.32 23.48
C GLU A 327 -10.28 -41.16 24.63
N GLU A 328 -10.80 -40.91 25.82
CA GLU A 328 -10.52 -41.67 27.03
C GLU A 328 -10.93 -43.14 26.85
N THR A 329 -10.04 -44.06 27.23
CA THR A 329 -10.49 -45.32 27.85
C THR A 329 -9.64 -45.65 29.07
N THR A 330 -10.31 -45.64 30.21
CA THR A 330 -9.83 -46.13 31.51
C THR A 330 -9.42 -47.60 31.45
N THR A 331 -8.24 -47.96 31.97
CA THR A 331 -8.07 -49.17 32.80
C THR A 331 -6.78 -49.12 33.63
N HIS A 332 -6.95 -49.44 34.91
CA HIS A 332 -5.95 -49.80 35.91
C HIS A 332 -5.03 -50.96 35.45
N ASN A 333 -3.70 -50.84 35.64
CA ASN A 333 -2.86 -51.78 36.42
C ASN A 333 -1.34 -51.59 36.20
N ASP A 334 -0.64 -51.53 37.33
CA ASP A 334 0.74 -51.91 37.66
C ASP A 334 1.74 -52.26 36.54
N LEU A 335 2.94 -51.64 36.60
CA LEU A 335 4.20 -52.35 36.94
C LEU A 335 5.43 -51.41 36.98
N HIS A 336 6.21 -51.58 38.05
CA HIS A 336 7.47 -50.92 38.40
C HIS A 336 8.65 -51.15 37.43
N ARG A 337 9.55 -50.15 37.31
CA ARG A 337 11.05 -50.22 37.37
C ARG A 337 11.69 -48.86 36.99
N ILE A 338 12.23 -48.04 37.91
CA ILE A 338 13.67 -47.87 38.33
C ILE A 338 14.62 -47.88 37.11
N SER A 339 15.48 -46.87 36.81
CA SER A 339 16.50 -46.22 37.65
C SER A 339 16.98 -44.84 37.14
N TYR A 340 17.38 -44.00 38.10
CA TYR A 340 18.16 -42.77 37.97
C TYR A 340 19.61 -43.02 37.49
N HIS A 341 20.18 -42.04 36.77
CA HIS A 341 21.59 -41.66 36.93
C HIS A 341 21.81 -40.18 36.59
N GLN A 342 22.17 -39.38 37.60
CA GLN A 342 22.93 -38.13 37.47
C GLN A 342 24.41 -38.46 37.72
N LEU A 343 25.33 -37.77 37.04
CA LEU A 343 26.66 -37.46 37.56
C LEU A 343 27.16 -36.11 37.00
N MET A 344 27.81 -35.38 37.90
CA MET A 344 28.23 -33.97 37.87
C MET A 344 29.50 -33.68 37.05
N ASN A 345 29.60 -32.38 36.68
CA ASN A 345 30.76 -31.50 36.56
C ASN A 345 32.18 -32.06 36.71
N THR A 346 33.07 -31.56 35.84
CA THR A 346 34.29 -30.85 36.27
C THR A 346 34.57 -29.70 35.31
#